data_AF-A0A1Y3MR77-F1
#
_entry.id   AF-A0A1Y3MR77-F1
#
_cell.length_a   1.000
_cell.length_b   1.000
_cell.length_c   1.000
_cell.angle_alpha   90.00
_cell.angle_beta   90.00
_cell.angle_gamma   90.00
#
_symmetry.space_group_name_H-M   'P 1'
#
loop_
_entity.id
_entity.type
_entity.pdbx_description
1 polymer ?
#
loop_
_entity_poly.entity_id
_entity_poly.type
_entity_poly.pdbx_seq_one_letter_code
_entity_poly.pdbx_strand_id
1 'polypeptide(L)'
;VICYFSGGTLEDFRDDYDDFTAIPGLVRNTYEDWPDEKWLDFRVKGIEKLLEKRIKLAASKKCDAIEVDNLDGYQMHEVKSWKNPLTKSDTIKFAKWLANTAHKYNLSIGLKNVAGIVDELSSYYDFAINEDCAVYNECRLYKNFLAKGKAVFGVTY
;
A
#
# COMPACT_ATOMS: atom_id res chain seq x y z
N VAL A 1 16.17 8.51 -0.66
CA VAL A 1 14.86 9.21 -0.62
C VAL A 1 13.76 8.19 -0.86
N ILE A 2 12.80 8.10 0.06
CA ILE A 2 11.61 7.25 -0.06
C ILE A 2 10.43 8.17 -0.39
N CYS A 3 9.67 7.88 -1.44
CA CYS A 3 8.53 8.68 -1.87
C CYS A 3 7.22 7.99 -1.52
N TYR A 4 6.41 8.67 -0.71
CA TYR A 4 5.11 8.20 -0.24
C TYR A 4 4.01 8.42 -1.28
N PHE A 5 3.10 7.46 -1.38
CA PHE A 5 1.72 7.69 -1.83
C PHE A 5 0.80 6.60 -1.28
N SER A 6 -0.49 6.90 -1.11
CA SER A 6 -1.47 5.85 -0.78
C SER A 6 -1.82 5.01 -2.02
N GLY A 7 -1.77 3.68 -1.87
CA GLY A 7 -2.18 2.72 -2.91
C GLY A 7 -3.55 2.09 -2.66
N GLY A 8 -4.01 2.06 -1.40
CA GLY A 8 -5.30 1.50 -1.02
C GLY A 8 -6.40 2.53 -0.76
N THR A 9 -6.05 3.82 -0.67
CA THR A 9 -7.00 4.93 -0.57
C THR A 9 -6.71 6.01 -1.62
N LEU A 10 -7.68 6.90 -1.81
CA LEU A 10 -7.60 8.07 -2.66
C LEU A 10 -7.78 9.33 -1.83
N GLU A 11 -6.71 10.11 -1.75
CA GLU A 11 -6.66 11.45 -1.15
C GLU A 11 -7.25 12.50 -2.11
N ASP A 12 -8.17 13.33 -1.64
CA ASP A 12 -8.93 14.27 -2.50
C ASP A 12 -8.15 15.45 -3.09
N PHE A 13 -6.98 15.74 -2.52
CA PHE A 13 -6.10 16.82 -2.95
C PHE A 13 -5.07 16.39 -4.01
N ARG A 14 -5.08 15.14 -4.48
CA ARG A 14 -4.12 14.65 -5.49
C ARG A 14 -4.49 15.15 -6.89
N ASP A 15 -3.48 15.54 -7.67
CA ASP A 15 -3.65 16.01 -9.05
C ASP A 15 -4.34 14.98 -9.97
N ASP A 16 -4.27 13.69 -9.64
CA ASP A 16 -4.89 12.59 -10.37
C ASP A 16 -6.23 12.13 -9.77
N TYR A 17 -6.84 12.88 -8.86
CA TYR A 17 -8.12 12.53 -8.22
C TYR A 17 -9.23 12.23 -9.23
N ASP A 18 -9.39 13.08 -10.23
CA ASP A 18 -10.41 12.94 -11.27
C ASP A 18 -10.20 11.70 -12.15
N ASP A 19 -8.94 11.29 -12.37
CA ASP A 19 -8.61 10.06 -13.10
C ASP A 19 -9.12 8.82 -12.35
N PHE A 20 -9.01 8.80 -11.02
CA PHE A 20 -9.49 7.68 -10.19
C PHE A 20 -11.02 7.67 -10.08
N THR A 21 -11.66 8.83 -9.85
CA THR A 21 -13.12 8.91 -9.72
C THR A 21 -13.85 8.63 -11.03
N ALA A 22 -13.19 8.81 -12.17
CA ALA A 22 -13.72 8.42 -13.48
C ALA A 22 -13.83 6.90 -13.69
N ILE A 23 -13.19 6.06 -12.87
CA ILE A 23 -13.26 4.59 -12.99
C ILE A 23 -14.47 4.06 -12.18
N PRO A 24 -15.52 3.52 -12.83
CA PRO A 24 -16.72 3.11 -12.13
C PRO A 24 -16.46 2.00 -11.10
N GLY A 25 -16.88 2.23 -9.87
CA GLY A 25 -16.78 1.27 -8.77
C GLY A 25 -15.39 1.15 -8.13
N LEU A 26 -14.40 1.91 -8.60
CA LEU A 26 -13.06 1.95 -8.01
C LEU A 26 -13.07 2.65 -6.64
N VAL A 27 -13.58 3.88 -6.59
CA VAL A 27 -13.64 4.67 -5.36
C VAL A 27 -14.87 4.25 -4.55
N ARG A 28 -14.66 3.93 -3.27
CA ARG A 28 -15.70 3.44 -2.34
C ARG A 28 -15.99 4.50 -1.26
N ASN A 29 -16.31 4.05 -0.05
CA ASN A 29 -16.61 4.91 1.08
C ASN A 29 -15.36 5.55 1.67
N THR A 30 -15.59 6.61 2.44
CA THR A 30 -14.60 7.37 3.19
C THR A 30 -13.89 6.48 4.22
N TYR A 31 -12.60 6.76 4.44
CA TYR A 31 -11.83 6.22 5.55
C TYR A 31 -12.16 7.04 6.81
N GLU A 32 -12.69 6.43 7.87
CA GLU A 32 -13.21 7.17 9.03
C GLU A 32 -12.16 8.00 9.75
N ASP A 33 -10.93 7.51 9.83
CA ASP A 33 -9.82 8.23 10.47
C ASP A 33 -9.29 9.40 9.60
N TRP A 34 -9.56 9.37 8.29
CA TRP A 34 -9.07 10.34 7.31
C TRP A 34 -10.22 10.78 6.37
N PRO A 35 -10.99 11.81 6.73
CA PRO A 35 -12.21 12.20 6.01
C PRO A 35 -12.01 12.65 4.55
N ASP A 36 -10.79 13.08 4.21
CA ASP A 36 -10.30 13.45 2.88
C ASP A 36 -9.84 12.24 2.05
N GLU A 37 -9.86 11.04 2.62
CA GLU A 37 -9.51 9.80 1.95
C GLU A 37 -10.71 8.88 1.72
N LYS A 38 -10.69 8.17 0.58
CA LYS A 38 -11.66 7.12 0.25
C LYS A 38 -10.98 5.81 -0.08
N TRP A 39 -11.49 4.71 0.43
CA TRP A 39 -10.99 3.37 0.11
C TRP A 39 -11.15 3.03 -1.37
N LEU A 40 -10.15 2.31 -1.92
CA LEU A 40 -10.12 1.86 -3.30
C LEU A 40 -10.38 0.35 -3.41
N ASP A 41 -11.33 -0.04 -4.26
CA ASP A 41 -11.47 -1.43 -4.69
C ASP A 41 -10.43 -1.74 -5.79
N PHE A 42 -9.19 -2.03 -5.38
CA PHE A 42 -8.06 -2.25 -6.27
C PHE A 42 -8.17 -3.51 -7.16
N ARG A 43 -9.30 -4.23 -7.11
CA ARG A 43 -9.64 -5.31 -8.05
C ARG A 43 -10.29 -4.77 -9.33
N VAL A 44 -10.76 -3.51 -9.30
CA VAL A 44 -11.36 -2.84 -10.44
C VAL A 44 -10.29 -2.53 -11.48
N LYS A 45 -10.52 -2.98 -12.72
CA LYS A 45 -9.59 -2.76 -13.83
C LYS A 45 -9.34 -1.28 -14.08
N GLY A 46 -8.09 -0.92 -14.32
CA GLY A 46 -7.69 0.43 -14.71
C GLY A 46 -6.89 1.15 -13.63
N ILE A 47 -7.08 0.77 -12.36
CA ILE A 47 -6.26 1.28 -11.25
C ILE A 47 -4.77 1.02 -11.48
N GLU A 48 -4.41 -0.13 -12.08
CA GLU A 48 -3.02 -0.50 -12.31
C GLU A 48 -2.28 0.54 -13.16
N LYS A 49 -2.97 1.14 -14.15
CA LYS A 49 -2.38 2.19 -14.99
C LYS A 49 -2.17 3.49 -14.22
N LEU A 50 -3.10 3.84 -13.33
CA LEU A 50 -3.00 5.07 -12.52
C LEU A 50 -1.87 4.95 -11.48
N LEU A 51 -1.79 3.81 -10.80
CA LEU A 51 -0.71 3.55 -9.85
C LEU A 51 0.65 3.37 -10.55
N GLU A 52 0.70 2.77 -11.74
CA GLU A 52 1.93 2.74 -12.54
C GLU A 52 2.39 4.15 -12.94
N LYS A 53 1.46 5.08 -13.23
CA LYS A 53 1.81 6.50 -13.43
C LYS A 53 2.44 7.11 -12.17
N ARG A 54 1.88 6.86 -10.97
CA ARG A 54 2.45 7.35 -9.69
C ARG A 54 3.86 6.78 -9.44
N ILE A 55 4.06 5.47 -9.67
CA ILE A 55 5.36 4.80 -9.55
C ILE A 55 6.37 5.39 -10.55
N LYS A 56 5.97 5.56 -11.81
CA LYS A 56 6.82 6.17 -12.85
C LYS A 56 7.16 7.62 -12.51
N LEU A 57 6.23 8.38 -11.93
CA LEU A 57 6.47 9.74 -11.47
C LEU A 57 7.54 9.75 -10.37
N ALA A 58 7.47 8.86 -9.38
CA ALA A 58 8.49 8.72 -8.36
C ALA A 58 9.88 8.43 -8.96
N ALA A 59 9.98 7.50 -9.91
CA ALA A 59 11.23 7.23 -10.62
C ALA A 59 11.74 8.46 -11.40
N SER A 60 10.85 9.20 -12.06
CA SER A 60 11.21 10.42 -12.80
C SER A 60 11.72 11.53 -11.88
N LYS A 61 11.20 11.59 -10.65
CA LYS A 61 11.63 12.50 -9.57
C LYS A 61 12.87 12.01 -8.82
N LYS A 62 13.50 10.91 -9.26
CA LYS A 62 14.73 10.35 -8.67
C LYS A 62 14.56 9.87 -7.23
N CYS A 63 13.38 9.38 -6.87
CA CYS A 63 13.21 8.60 -5.65
C CYS A 63 14.06 7.33 -5.74
N ASP A 64 14.64 6.89 -4.62
CA ASP A 64 15.37 5.61 -4.55
C ASP A 64 14.39 4.45 -4.23
N ALA A 65 13.32 4.76 -3.50
CA ALA A 65 12.29 3.82 -3.13
C ALA A 65 10.91 4.49 -3.05
N ILE A 66 9.88 3.66 -2.97
CA ILE A 66 8.50 4.09 -2.67
C ILE A 66 7.96 3.42 -1.40
N GLU A 67 7.12 4.15 -0.69
CA GLU A 67 6.24 3.63 0.36
C GLU A 67 4.82 3.72 -0.18
N VAL A 68 4.14 2.57 -0.26
CA VAL A 68 2.76 2.48 -0.74
C VAL A 68 1.86 2.14 0.44
N ASP A 69 1.02 3.09 0.83
CA ASP A 69 0.24 3.01 2.06
C ASP A 69 -1.15 2.36 1.88
N ASN A 70 -1.80 2.08 3.02
CA ASN A 70 -3.19 1.65 3.16
C ASN A 70 -3.50 0.31 2.47
N LEU A 71 -2.55 -0.63 2.47
CA LEU A 71 -2.76 -1.98 1.93
C LEU A 71 -3.55 -2.89 2.89
N ASP A 72 -3.83 -2.43 4.11
CA ASP A 72 -4.58 -3.11 5.16
C ASP A 72 -6.10 -2.99 5.04
N GLY A 73 -6.62 -2.39 3.96
CA GLY A 73 -8.06 -2.22 3.75
C GLY A 73 -8.90 -3.49 4.00
N TYR A 74 -8.40 -4.69 3.72
CA TYR A 74 -9.12 -5.95 4.03
C TYR A 74 -9.42 -6.17 5.53
N GLN A 75 -8.73 -5.44 6.41
CA GLN A 75 -8.87 -5.49 7.87
C GLN A 75 -9.84 -4.42 8.39
N MET A 76 -10.10 -3.37 7.62
CA MET A 76 -10.85 -2.18 8.02
C MET A 76 -12.36 -2.42 8.00
N HIS A 77 -13.10 -1.88 8.97
CA HIS A 77 -14.53 -2.16 9.10
C HIS A 77 -15.33 -1.51 7.97
N GLU A 78 -14.90 -0.35 7.48
CA GLU A 78 -15.46 0.35 6.33
C GLU A 78 -15.44 -0.52 5.09
N VAL A 79 -14.30 -1.17 4.82
CA VAL A 79 -14.13 -2.08 3.68
C VAL A 79 -14.90 -3.38 3.90
N LYS A 80 -14.91 -3.92 5.13
CA LYS A 80 -15.70 -5.11 5.49
C LYS A 80 -17.20 -4.90 5.33
N SER A 81 -17.68 -3.65 5.38
CA SER A 81 -19.10 -3.32 5.15
C SER A 81 -19.54 -3.37 3.68
N TRP A 82 -18.60 -3.48 2.73
CA TRP A 82 -18.94 -3.57 1.32
C TRP A 82 -19.72 -4.83 1.01
N LYS A 83 -20.60 -4.76 -0.01
CA LYS A 83 -21.31 -5.95 -0.52
C LYS A 83 -20.35 -7.09 -0.91
N ASN A 84 -19.15 -6.75 -1.39
CA ASN A 84 -18.07 -7.69 -1.68
C ASN A 84 -16.75 -7.12 -1.15
N PRO A 85 -16.40 -7.36 0.12
CA PRO A 85 -15.23 -6.74 0.75
C PRO A 85 -13.92 -7.24 0.14
N LEU A 86 -12.84 -6.46 0.32
CA LEU A 86 -11.50 -6.92 -0.04
C LEU A 86 -11.07 -8.07 0.86
N THR A 87 -10.39 -9.05 0.29
CA THR A 87 -9.84 -10.18 1.06
C THR A 87 -8.33 -10.05 1.27
N LYS A 88 -7.82 -10.83 2.22
CA LYS A 88 -6.37 -11.03 2.40
C LYS A 88 -5.68 -11.47 1.09
N SER A 89 -6.33 -12.34 0.31
CA SER A 89 -5.80 -12.83 -0.97
C SER A 89 -5.74 -11.74 -2.03
N ASP A 90 -6.78 -10.90 -2.11
CA ASP A 90 -6.81 -9.75 -3.02
C ASP A 90 -5.63 -8.81 -2.71
N THR A 91 -5.42 -8.51 -1.44
CA THR A 91 -4.33 -7.65 -0.96
C THR A 91 -2.96 -8.23 -1.31
N ILE A 92 -2.72 -9.52 -1.05
CA ILE A 92 -1.44 -10.17 -1.40
C ILE A 92 -1.18 -10.10 -2.91
N LYS A 93 -2.20 -10.34 -3.74
CA LYS A 93 -2.07 -10.26 -5.20
C LYS A 93 -1.72 -8.84 -5.65
N PHE A 94 -2.39 -7.84 -5.09
CA PHE A 94 -2.17 -6.43 -5.40
C PHE A 94 -0.79 -5.95 -4.93
N ALA A 95 -0.39 -6.28 -3.70
CA ALA A 95 0.92 -5.98 -3.14
C ALA A 95 2.08 -6.57 -3.97
N LYS A 96 1.95 -7.82 -4.44
CA LYS A 96 2.93 -8.43 -5.35
C LYS A 96 3.00 -7.68 -6.69
N TRP A 97 1.87 -7.25 -7.23
CA TRP A 97 1.84 -6.44 -8.45
C TRP A 97 2.54 -5.09 -8.26
N LEU A 98 2.29 -4.40 -7.14
CA LEU A 98 2.96 -3.14 -6.79
C LEU A 98 4.49 -3.33 -6.74
N ALA A 99 4.96 -4.36 -6.04
CA ALA A 99 6.38 -4.62 -5.89
C ALA A 99 7.07 -4.91 -7.24
N ASN A 100 6.51 -5.81 -8.03
CA ASN A 100 7.03 -6.10 -9.37
C ASN A 100 7.03 -4.85 -10.28
N THR A 101 6.03 -3.99 -10.13
CA THR A 101 5.95 -2.74 -10.91
C THR A 101 6.99 -1.74 -10.45
N ALA A 102 7.22 -1.57 -9.15
CA ALA A 102 8.28 -0.72 -8.62
C ALA A 102 9.66 -1.16 -9.14
N HIS A 103 9.95 -2.46 -9.07
CA HIS A 103 11.21 -3.03 -9.56
C HIS A 103 11.41 -2.85 -11.06
N LYS A 104 10.35 -2.91 -11.88
CA LYS A 104 10.40 -2.59 -13.33
C LYS A 104 10.89 -1.17 -13.59
N TYR A 105 10.63 -0.23 -12.68
CA TYR A 105 11.09 1.16 -12.76
C TYR A 105 12.36 1.44 -11.94
N ASN A 106 13.10 0.39 -11.55
CA ASN A 106 14.33 0.51 -10.77
C ASN A 106 14.14 1.18 -9.40
N LEU A 107 12.95 1.08 -8.81
CA LEU A 107 12.64 1.58 -7.47
C LEU A 107 12.61 0.42 -6.48
N SER A 108 13.22 0.60 -5.32
CA SER A 108 12.92 -0.25 -4.16
C SER A 108 11.51 0.03 -3.62
N ILE A 109 10.94 -0.92 -2.87
CA ILE A 109 9.61 -0.77 -2.29
C ILE A 109 9.54 -1.23 -0.83
N GLY A 110 8.90 -0.41 0.00
CA GLY A 110 8.63 -0.68 1.42
C GLY A 110 7.26 -1.31 1.65
N LEU A 111 7.20 -2.35 2.48
CA LEU A 111 5.93 -2.90 2.95
C LEU A 111 5.49 -2.13 4.18
N LYS A 112 4.47 -1.27 4.03
CA LYS A 112 3.90 -0.47 5.11
C LYS A 112 2.83 -1.26 5.86
N ASN A 113 3.00 -1.43 7.17
CA ASN A 113 2.06 -2.12 8.07
C ASN A 113 1.71 -3.54 7.58
N VAL A 114 0.41 -3.89 7.55
CA VAL A 114 -0.11 -5.20 7.10
C VAL A 114 0.60 -6.43 7.72
N ALA A 115 0.90 -6.37 9.01
CA ALA A 115 1.75 -7.33 9.70
C ALA A 115 1.27 -8.80 9.56
N GLY A 116 -0.05 -9.01 9.39
CA GLY A 116 -0.66 -10.33 9.18
C GLY A 116 -0.41 -11.00 7.83
N ILE A 117 0.28 -10.33 6.89
CA ILE A 117 0.67 -10.85 5.57
C ILE A 117 2.16 -10.62 5.23
N VAL A 118 2.95 -10.21 6.21
CA VAL A 118 4.39 -9.92 6.04
C VAL A 118 5.15 -11.13 5.49
N ASP A 119 4.84 -12.33 5.96
CA ASP A 119 5.57 -13.54 5.55
C ASP A 119 5.35 -13.86 4.06
N GLU A 120 4.12 -13.68 3.57
CA GLU A 120 3.72 -13.89 2.18
C GLU A 120 4.32 -12.85 1.21
N LEU A 121 4.73 -11.70 1.73
CA LEU A 121 5.21 -10.56 0.93
C LEU A 121 6.71 -10.27 1.12
N SER A 122 7.36 -10.78 2.17
CA SER A 122 8.76 -10.47 2.52
C SER A 122 9.79 -10.74 1.41
N SER A 123 9.50 -11.67 0.48
CA SER A 123 10.38 -11.94 -0.66
C SER A 123 10.27 -10.90 -1.79
N TYR A 124 9.17 -10.16 -1.85
CA TYR A 124 8.88 -9.19 -2.92
C TYR A 124 9.25 -7.76 -2.54
N TYR A 125 9.31 -7.44 -1.25
CA TYR A 125 9.58 -6.08 -0.75
C TYR A 125 11.01 -5.94 -0.25
N ASP A 126 11.61 -4.76 -0.36
CA ASP A 126 13.03 -4.53 -0.08
C ASP A 126 13.31 -4.14 1.38
N PHE A 127 12.30 -3.55 2.02
CA PHE A 127 12.29 -3.20 3.44
C PHE A 127 10.84 -3.17 3.94
N ALA A 128 10.66 -3.03 5.25
CA ALA A 128 9.35 -2.81 5.86
C ALA A 128 9.31 -1.45 6.57
N ILE A 129 8.12 -0.88 6.67
CA ILE A 129 7.81 0.29 7.49
C ILE A 129 6.65 -0.11 8.39
N ASN A 130 6.73 0.17 9.68
CA ASN A 130 5.65 -0.10 10.59
C ASN A 130 5.44 1.06 11.56
N GLU A 131 4.17 1.35 11.81
CA GLU A 131 3.72 2.25 12.86
C GLU A 131 3.31 1.43 14.09
N ASP A 132 3.88 1.80 15.23
CA ASP A 132 3.46 1.36 16.55
C ASP A 132 3.57 -0.16 16.85
N CYS A 133 4.50 -0.90 16.20
CA CYS A 133 4.63 -2.34 16.48
C CYS A 133 4.87 -2.68 17.94
N ALA A 134 5.51 -1.79 18.70
CA ALA A 134 5.77 -1.99 20.11
C ALA A 134 4.47 -1.87 20.93
N VAL A 135 3.58 -0.95 20.55
CA VAL A 135 2.26 -0.76 21.15
C VAL A 135 1.37 -1.96 20.88
N TYR A 136 1.36 -2.45 19.64
CA TYR A 136 0.53 -3.57 19.21
C TYR A 136 1.17 -4.96 19.38
N ASN A 137 2.37 -5.03 19.98
CA ASN A 137 3.13 -6.26 20.20
C ASN A 137 3.33 -7.12 18.93
N GLU A 138 3.58 -6.45 17.81
CA GLU A 138 3.69 -7.08 16.49
C GLU A 138 5.08 -7.00 15.88
N CYS A 139 6.07 -6.39 16.55
CA CYS A 139 7.43 -6.22 15.99
C CYS A 139 8.05 -7.57 15.56
N ARG A 140 7.75 -8.64 16.30
CA ARG A 140 8.24 -10.00 16.02
C ARG A 140 7.80 -10.55 14.65
N LEU A 141 6.73 -10.01 14.07
CA LEU A 141 6.21 -10.46 12.77
C LEU A 141 7.17 -10.09 11.63
N TYR A 142 8.00 -9.07 11.80
CA TYR A 142 8.98 -8.64 10.79
C TYR A 142 10.30 -9.43 10.81
N LYS A 143 10.40 -10.51 11.59
CA LYS A 143 11.61 -11.34 11.69
C LYS A 143 12.16 -11.82 10.34
N ASN A 144 11.29 -12.06 9.35
CA ASN A 144 11.67 -12.55 8.03
C ASN A 144 12.32 -11.47 7.14
N PHE A 145 12.04 -10.19 7.39
CA PHE A 145 12.82 -9.09 6.80
C PHE A 145 14.22 -9.08 7.41
N LEU A 146 14.31 -9.06 8.73
CA LEU A 146 15.59 -9.00 9.46
C LEU A 146 16.50 -10.20 9.13
N ALA A 147 15.94 -11.41 9.09
CA ALA A 147 16.69 -12.64 8.75
C ALA A 147 17.29 -12.63 7.34
N LYS A 148 16.74 -11.80 6.43
CA LYS A 148 17.24 -11.61 5.06
C LYS A 148 18.11 -10.34 4.92
N GLY A 149 18.48 -9.71 6.04
CA GLY A 149 19.25 -8.46 6.04
C GLY A 149 18.47 -7.24 5.54
N LYS A 150 17.13 -7.31 5.50
CA LYS A 150 16.27 -6.21 5.08
C LYS A 150 15.90 -5.33 6.27
N ALA A 151 15.94 -4.02 6.07
CA ALA A 151 15.60 -3.05 7.10
C ALA A 151 14.11 -3.10 7.46
N VAL A 152 13.82 -2.76 8.72
CA VAL A 152 12.46 -2.51 9.23
C VAL A 152 12.50 -1.14 9.89
N PHE A 153 11.86 -0.16 9.27
CA PHE A 153 11.74 1.20 9.81
C PHE A 153 10.54 1.26 10.76
N GLY A 154 10.79 1.55 12.04
CA GLY A 154 9.74 1.72 13.04
C GLY A 154 9.41 3.19 13.26
N VAL A 155 8.12 3.51 13.30
CA VAL A 155 7.58 4.82 13.68
C VAL A 155 6.72 4.61 14.93
N THR A 156 6.81 5.52 15.90
CA THR A 156 5.98 5.50 17.10
C THR A 156 5.59 6.92 17.44
N TYR A 157 4.30 7.13 17.71
CA TYR A 157 3.72 8.45 17.96
C TYR A 157 3.45 8.70 19.45
#